data_AF-A0A850A1X8-F1
#
_entry.id   AF-A0A850A1X8-F1
#
_cell.length_a   1.000
_cell.length_b   1.000
_cell.length_c   1.000
_cell.angle_alpha   90.00
_cell.angle_beta   90.00
_cell.angle_gamma   90.00
#
_symmetry.space_group_name_H-M   'P 1'
#
loop_
_entity.id
_entity.type
_entity.pdbx_description
1 polymer ?
#
loop_
_entity_poly.entity_id
_entity_poly.type
_entity_poly.pdbx_seq_one_letter_code
_entity_poly.pdbx_strand_id
1 'polypeptide(L)'
;HEPVIPPHSTHVVTLAGLWALGQPLGPQIAHRPEIVARLSGLHPGQIITPAALARLLLHPAGPARGAPPGAERYLLLNGGGEDNGVWERVDRRPIPEIGSLTSRLAADRRFRAVLLGQTAHDPPILARSSHSTAIILAAGASTRFGAAKQLYDWHGQPLLRHVVLQALAAAVEEVIVVLGAHFAAIAPALHGLPITLVYNEHWAAGQSTSMQAGLRACAPGVEAALFLLGDQPHLPPALLHEILATHRRTLAPIVAPRHQGRRGNPVLFDRACFPELMAIRGDSGGRDLFQRYAGQVAWVEAGPEVLFDLDRPPETGAL
;
A
#
# COMPACT_ATOMS: atom_id res chain seq x y z
N HIS A 1 5.60 -29.66 22.68
CA HIS A 1 4.78 -29.95 21.49
C HIS A 1 4.88 -28.77 20.53
N GLU A 2 5.12 -29.04 19.24
CA GLU A 2 4.99 -28.02 18.18
C GLU A 2 3.49 -27.72 17.99
N PRO A 3 3.06 -26.47 17.71
CA PRO A 3 1.64 -26.20 17.49
C PRO A 3 1.16 -27.04 16.31
N VAL A 4 0.22 -27.94 16.60
CA VAL A 4 -0.43 -28.75 15.56
C VAL A 4 -1.46 -27.85 14.89
N ILE A 5 -1.16 -27.37 13.68
CA ILE A 5 -2.15 -26.67 12.86
C ILE A 5 -3.07 -27.73 12.24
N PRO A 6 -4.38 -27.71 12.51
CA PRO A 6 -5.32 -28.64 11.89
C PRO A 6 -5.28 -28.55 10.35
N PRO A 7 -5.34 -29.69 9.63
CA PRO A 7 -5.27 -29.68 8.15
C PRO A 7 -6.46 -28.96 7.50
N HIS A 8 -7.59 -28.82 8.21
CA HIS A 8 -8.80 -28.15 7.76
C HIS A 8 -8.87 -26.67 8.15
N SER A 9 -7.81 -26.11 8.73
CA SER A 9 -7.76 -24.69 9.07
C SER A 9 -7.88 -23.84 7.81
N THR A 10 -8.90 -22.98 7.77
CA THR A 10 -9.08 -21.97 6.72
C THR A 10 -8.30 -20.69 7.01
N HIS A 11 -8.00 -20.43 8.29
CA HIS A 11 -7.27 -19.27 8.76
C HIS A 11 -6.18 -19.71 9.74
N VAL A 12 -4.99 -19.15 9.60
CA VAL A 12 -3.85 -19.36 10.50
C VAL A 12 -3.33 -18.01 10.95
N VAL A 13 -3.41 -17.74 12.26
CA VAL A 13 -2.88 -16.52 12.85
C VAL A 13 -1.60 -16.86 13.61
N THR A 14 -0.48 -16.34 13.14
CA THR A 14 0.81 -16.45 13.82
C THR A 14 0.98 -15.25 14.75
N LEU A 15 1.18 -15.51 16.05
CA LEU A 15 1.38 -14.48 17.07
C LEU A 15 2.88 -14.26 17.32
N ALA A 16 3.32 -13.01 17.35
CA ALA A 16 4.66 -12.62 17.78
C ALA A 16 4.61 -11.44 18.74
N GLY A 17 5.26 -11.56 19.90
CA GLY A 17 5.34 -10.48 20.88
C GLY A 17 6.46 -9.49 20.54
N LEU A 18 6.13 -8.21 20.36
CA LEU A 18 7.11 -7.14 20.10
C LEU A 18 8.00 -6.83 21.30
N TRP A 19 7.57 -7.19 22.51
CA TRP A 19 8.37 -7.05 23.74
C TRP A 19 9.71 -7.82 23.69
N ALA A 20 9.83 -8.83 22.81
CA ALA A 20 11.07 -9.57 22.61
C ALA A 20 12.14 -8.74 21.88
N LEU A 21 11.76 -7.68 21.16
CA LEU A 21 12.71 -6.80 20.48
C LEU A 21 13.58 -6.07 21.50
N GLY A 22 14.87 -5.96 21.20
CA GLY A 22 15.84 -5.36 22.12
C GLY A 22 16.27 -6.27 23.28
N GLN A 23 15.67 -7.46 23.42
CA GLN A 23 16.03 -8.44 24.45
C GLN A 23 17.07 -9.44 23.91
N PRO A 24 17.96 -9.97 24.78
CA PRO A 24 18.89 -11.03 24.39
C PRO A 24 18.16 -12.35 24.17
N LEU A 25 18.49 -13.06 23.08
CA LEU A 25 17.89 -14.35 22.77
C LEU A 25 18.27 -15.39 23.84
N GLY A 26 17.27 -15.89 24.56
CA GLY A 26 17.46 -16.90 25.59
C GLY A 26 16.15 -17.57 26.00
N PRO A 27 16.20 -18.53 26.92
CA PRO A 27 15.05 -19.32 27.34
C PRO A 27 13.96 -18.50 28.04
N GLN A 28 14.28 -17.32 28.56
CA GLN A 28 13.30 -16.39 29.14
C GLN A 28 12.46 -15.68 28.06
N ILE A 29 13.00 -15.53 26.84
CA ILE A 29 12.36 -14.77 25.76
C ILE A 29 11.66 -15.71 24.76
N ALA A 30 12.28 -16.85 24.45
CA ALA A 30 11.76 -17.80 23.48
C ALA A 30 11.82 -19.23 24.01
N HIS A 31 10.73 -19.97 23.81
CA HIS A 31 10.73 -21.41 23.96
C HIS A 31 11.59 -22.03 22.85
N ARG A 32 12.55 -22.88 23.21
CA ARG A 32 13.54 -23.48 22.27
C ARG A 32 14.38 -22.41 21.55
N PRO A 33 15.15 -21.60 22.29
CA PRO A 33 15.93 -20.49 21.73
C PRO A 33 16.94 -20.95 20.68
N GLU A 34 17.39 -22.20 20.71
CA GLU A 34 18.27 -22.81 19.70
C GLU A 34 17.62 -22.90 18.31
N ILE A 35 16.30 -23.17 18.24
CA ILE A 35 15.57 -23.14 16.96
C ILE A 35 15.44 -21.71 16.49
N VAL A 36 15.04 -20.80 17.39
CA VAL A 36 14.91 -19.38 17.06
C VAL A 36 16.23 -18.82 16.56
N ALA A 37 17.35 -19.13 17.21
CA ALA A 37 18.70 -18.77 16.80
C ALA A 37 18.98 -19.18 15.35
N ARG A 38 18.78 -20.48 15.05
CA ARG A 38 19.01 -21.03 13.71
C ARG A 38 18.12 -20.37 12.64
N LEU A 39 16.82 -20.20 12.90
CA LEU A 39 15.88 -19.68 11.91
C LEU A 39 15.98 -18.17 11.72
N SER A 40 16.30 -17.43 12.78
CA SER A 40 16.49 -15.98 12.76
C SER A 40 17.91 -15.58 12.36
N GLY A 41 18.87 -16.51 12.34
CA GLY A 41 20.29 -16.23 12.12
C GLY A 41 20.94 -15.45 13.25
N LEU A 42 20.53 -15.69 14.50
CA LEU A 42 21.11 -15.15 15.73
C LEU A 42 21.93 -16.21 16.46
N HIS A 43 22.77 -15.77 17.38
CA HIS A 43 23.41 -16.62 18.40
C HIS A 43 22.73 -16.43 19.78
N PRO A 44 22.80 -17.42 20.68
CA PRO A 44 22.35 -17.24 22.07
C PRO A 44 22.97 -15.99 22.72
N GLY A 45 22.14 -15.22 23.42
CA GLY A 45 22.52 -13.96 24.06
C GLY A 45 22.55 -12.73 23.14
N GLN A 46 22.47 -12.90 21.81
CA GLN A 46 22.40 -11.75 20.89
C GLN A 46 21.04 -11.05 20.98
N ILE A 47 21.07 -9.73 20.80
CA ILE A 47 19.88 -8.90 20.80
C ILE A 47 18.97 -9.25 19.62
N ILE A 48 17.68 -9.48 19.91
CA ILE A 48 16.66 -9.74 18.91
C ILE A 48 16.32 -8.41 18.21
N THR A 49 16.73 -8.31 16.96
CA THR A 49 16.43 -7.14 16.11
C THR A 49 15.15 -7.35 15.30
N PRO A 50 14.51 -6.27 14.82
CA PRO A 50 13.38 -6.38 13.89
C PRO A 50 13.72 -7.22 12.65
N ALA A 51 14.94 -7.07 12.10
CA ALA A 51 15.40 -7.87 10.97
C ALA A 51 15.52 -9.37 11.29
N ALA A 52 15.97 -9.73 12.49
CA ALA A 52 16.03 -11.12 12.95
C ALA A 52 14.63 -11.71 13.16
N LEU A 53 13.71 -10.93 13.76
CA LEU A 53 12.31 -11.31 13.91
C LEU A 53 11.64 -11.52 12.55
N ALA A 54 11.87 -10.63 11.59
CA ALA A 54 11.37 -10.79 10.22
C ALA A 54 11.87 -12.09 9.58
N ARG A 55 13.18 -12.38 9.70
CA ARG A 55 13.76 -13.64 9.19
C ARG A 55 13.08 -14.87 9.79
N LEU A 56 12.84 -14.87 11.11
CA LEU A 56 12.15 -15.96 11.80
C LEU A 56 10.71 -16.15 11.29
N LEU A 57 9.93 -15.06 11.22
CA LEU A 57 8.50 -15.12 10.86
C LEU A 57 8.28 -15.48 9.39
N LEU A 58 9.20 -15.06 8.51
CA LEU A 58 9.18 -15.41 7.09
C LEU A 58 9.82 -16.78 6.80
N HIS A 59 10.49 -17.41 7.76
CA HIS A 59 11.16 -18.68 7.50
C HIS A 59 10.14 -19.80 7.17
N PRO A 60 10.34 -20.64 6.13
CA PRO A 60 9.42 -21.73 5.80
C PRO A 60 9.22 -22.75 6.93
N ALA A 61 10.25 -22.97 7.73
CA ALA A 61 10.21 -23.77 8.96
C ALA A 61 9.90 -22.96 10.24
N GLY A 62 9.43 -21.72 10.08
CA GLY A 62 9.07 -20.81 11.18
C GLY A 62 7.70 -21.13 11.78
N PRO A 63 7.12 -20.20 12.56
CA PRO A 63 5.88 -20.43 13.31
C PRO A 63 4.65 -20.78 12.45
N ALA A 64 4.64 -20.39 11.17
CA ALA A 64 3.58 -20.73 10.23
C ALA A 64 3.81 -22.06 9.48
N ARG A 65 4.82 -22.85 9.87
CA ARG A 65 5.10 -24.17 9.28
C ARG A 65 3.88 -25.08 9.43
N GLY A 66 3.53 -25.79 8.36
CA GLY A 66 2.42 -26.73 8.34
C GLY A 66 1.05 -26.07 8.14
N ALA A 67 0.97 -24.75 7.96
CA ALA A 67 -0.25 -24.09 7.54
C ALA A 67 -0.73 -24.67 6.20
N PRO A 68 -2.03 -25.05 6.07
CA PRO A 68 -2.56 -25.60 4.83
C PRO A 68 -2.31 -24.65 3.63
N PRO A 69 -2.08 -25.17 2.40
CA PRO A 69 -1.81 -24.32 1.24
C PRO A 69 -2.92 -23.31 0.91
N GLY A 70 -4.19 -23.65 1.19
CA GLY A 70 -5.34 -22.78 0.97
C GLY A 70 -5.76 -21.93 2.17
N ALA A 71 -5.06 -22.03 3.31
CA ALA A 71 -5.39 -21.25 4.49
C ALA A 71 -4.92 -19.81 4.33
N GLU A 72 -5.79 -18.84 4.64
CA GLU A 72 -5.37 -17.46 4.79
C GLU A 72 -4.48 -17.31 6.01
N ARG A 73 -3.33 -16.65 5.84
CA ARG A 73 -2.34 -16.51 6.91
C ARG A 73 -2.27 -15.07 7.36
N TYR A 74 -2.25 -14.86 8.66
CA TYR A 74 -2.14 -13.56 9.29
C TYR A 74 -0.97 -13.58 10.26
N LEU A 75 -0.27 -12.46 10.37
CA LEU A 75 0.71 -12.22 11.44
C LEU A 75 0.13 -11.21 12.40
N LEU A 76 0.03 -11.55 13.68
CA LEU A 76 -0.32 -10.62 14.74
C LEU A 76 0.93 -10.27 15.54
N LEU A 77 1.42 -9.05 15.35
CA LEU A 77 2.47 -8.45 16.16
C LEU A 77 1.82 -7.81 17.39
N ASN A 78 1.91 -8.49 18.53
CA ASN A 78 1.28 -8.08 19.78
C ASN A 78 2.25 -7.33 20.69
N GLY A 79 1.75 -6.35 21.44
CA GLY A 79 2.54 -5.52 22.34
C GLY A 79 3.01 -4.22 21.70
N GLY A 80 2.37 -3.79 20.61
CA GLY A 80 2.62 -2.48 20.02
C GLY A 80 1.80 -1.39 20.70
N GLY A 81 1.89 -1.19 22.01
CA GLY A 81 1.21 -0.08 22.71
C GLY A 81 2.05 1.19 22.78
N GLU A 82 1.42 2.34 23.08
CA GLU A 82 2.13 3.62 23.33
C GLU A 82 3.19 3.47 24.45
N ASP A 83 2.92 2.62 25.45
CA ASP A 83 3.81 2.38 26.60
C ASP A 83 5.06 1.55 26.28
N ASN A 84 5.11 0.86 25.13
CA ASN A 84 6.22 -0.01 24.75
C ASN A 84 7.19 0.63 23.75
N GLY A 85 7.06 1.94 23.50
CA GLY A 85 7.93 2.68 22.57
C GLY A 85 7.76 2.27 21.11
N VAL A 86 6.65 1.61 20.76
CA VAL A 86 6.37 1.15 19.39
C VAL A 86 5.78 2.26 18.51
N TRP A 87 5.29 3.34 19.11
CA TRP A 87 4.70 4.48 18.40
C TRP A 87 5.47 5.78 18.64
N GLU A 88 5.50 6.63 17.62
CA GLU A 88 5.79 8.04 17.78
C GLU A 88 4.66 8.72 18.56
N ARG A 89 5.03 9.44 19.62
CA ARG A 89 4.10 10.09 20.56
C ARG A 89 3.23 11.18 19.93
N VAL A 90 3.66 11.76 18.81
CA VAL A 90 3.02 12.93 18.21
C VAL A 90 1.92 12.52 17.21
N ASP A 91 2.16 11.47 16.41
CA ASP A 91 1.30 11.16 15.24
C ASP A 91 0.65 9.78 15.28
N ARG A 92 0.84 9.00 16.37
CA ARG A 92 0.40 7.59 16.45
C ARG A 92 0.81 6.82 15.19
N ARG A 93 2.07 7.00 14.78
CA ARG A 93 2.74 6.23 13.72
C ARG A 93 3.69 5.23 14.34
N PRO A 94 3.84 4.00 13.79
CA PRO A 94 4.85 3.09 14.31
C PRO A 94 6.22 3.74 14.17
N ILE A 95 7.12 3.53 15.14
CA ILE A 95 8.50 3.95 15.00
C ILE A 95 9.11 3.34 13.72
N PRO A 96 10.09 4.00 13.07
CA PRO A 96 10.59 3.59 11.75
C PRO A 96 11.00 2.11 11.66
N GLU A 97 11.59 1.55 12.71
CA GLU A 97 11.99 0.16 12.78
C GLU A 97 10.82 -0.82 12.73
N ILE A 98 9.71 -0.49 13.40
CA ILE A 98 8.49 -1.30 13.40
C ILE A 98 7.74 -1.13 12.10
N GLY A 99 7.67 0.09 11.56
CA GLY A 99 7.13 0.34 10.22
C GLY A 99 7.87 -0.43 9.13
N SER A 100 9.20 -0.50 9.21
CA SER A 100 10.03 -1.32 8.32
C SER A 100 9.75 -2.81 8.48
N LEU A 101 9.63 -3.29 9.73
CA LEU A 101 9.26 -4.69 10.02
C LEU A 101 7.90 -5.07 9.43
N THR A 102 6.85 -4.29 9.70
CA THR A 102 5.50 -4.58 9.19
C THR A 102 5.45 -4.54 7.68
N SER A 103 6.11 -3.55 7.05
CA SER A 103 6.19 -3.44 5.58
C SER A 103 6.90 -4.63 4.96
N ARG A 104 8.03 -5.07 5.54
CA ARG A 104 8.76 -6.25 5.06
C ARG A 104 7.96 -7.54 5.21
N LEU A 105 7.23 -7.69 6.32
CA LEU A 105 6.37 -8.85 6.54
C LEU A 105 5.16 -8.86 5.60
N ALA A 106 4.56 -7.70 5.35
CA ALA A 106 3.41 -7.54 4.46
C ALA A 106 3.77 -7.69 2.98
N ALA A 107 5.03 -7.46 2.60
CA ALA A 107 5.50 -7.72 1.24
C ALA A 107 5.51 -9.23 0.87
N ASP A 108 5.49 -10.13 1.86
CA ASP A 108 5.44 -11.56 1.62
C ASP A 108 4.00 -12.04 1.35
N ARG A 109 3.75 -12.40 0.09
CA ARG A 109 2.41 -12.80 -0.41
C ARG A 109 1.83 -14.06 0.25
N ARG A 110 2.58 -14.77 1.09
CA ARG A 110 2.03 -15.88 1.90
C ARG A 110 1.12 -15.37 3.01
N PHE A 111 1.28 -14.11 3.45
CA PHE A 111 0.44 -13.49 4.45
C PHE A 111 -0.60 -12.59 3.79
N ARG A 112 -1.86 -12.79 4.19
CA ARG A 112 -2.98 -11.93 3.82
C ARG A 112 -2.79 -10.52 4.38
N ALA A 113 -2.40 -10.43 5.65
CA ALA A 113 -2.16 -9.19 6.35
C ALA A 113 -1.24 -9.38 7.56
N VAL A 114 -0.58 -8.28 7.94
CA VAL A 114 0.16 -8.13 9.19
C VAL A 114 -0.62 -7.16 10.07
N LEU A 115 -1.05 -7.65 11.22
CA LEU A 115 -1.81 -6.92 12.21
C LEU A 115 -0.85 -6.47 13.32
N LEU A 116 -0.81 -5.17 13.57
CA LEU A 116 -0.15 -4.58 14.72
C LEU A 116 -1.21 -4.29 15.77
N GLY A 117 -1.05 -4.84 16.97
CA GLY A 117 -2.05 -4.73 18.01
C GLY A 117 -1.52 -4.81 19.43
N GLN A 118 -2.45 -4.62 20.35
CA GLN A 118 -2.28 -4.78 21.78
C GLN A 118 -3.57 -5.40 22.32
N THR A 119 -3.51 -6.68 22.71
CA THR A 119 -4.68 -7.44 23.16
C THR A 119 -5.39 -6.87 24.40
N ALA A 120 -4.72 -5.96 25.14
CA ALA A 120 -5.28 -5.28 26.31
C ALA A 120 -5.92 -3.91 26.00
N HIS A 121 -5.93 -3.48 24.72
CA HIS A 121 -6.47 -2.20 24.27
C HIS A 121 -7.80 -2.41 23.50
N ASP A 122 -8.66 -1.39 23.46
CA ASP A 122 -9.89 -1.37 22.64
C ASP A 122 -9.89 -0.14 21.71
N PRO A 123 -9.93 -0.32 20.37
CA PRO A 123 -9.83 -1.58 19.66
C PRO A 123 -8.44 -2.23 19.84
N PRO A 124 -8.33 -3.57 19.74
CA PRO A 124 -7.08 -4.29 19.99
C PRO A 124 -6.11 -4.25 18.80
N ILE A 125 -6.62 -3.97 17.58
CA ILE A 125 -5.81 -3.78 16.38
C ILE A 125 -5.64 -2.30 16.15
N LEU A 126 -4.38 -1.87 16.09
CA LEU A 126 -3.99 -0.47 15.97
C LEU A 126 -3.60 -0.12 14.53
N ALA A 127 -3.08 -1.10 13.79
CA ALA A 127 -2.87 -1.00 12.36
C ALA A 127 -2.89 -2.37 11.69
N ARG A 128 -3.26 -2.39 10.42
CA ARG A 128 -3.23 -3.55 9.52
C ARG A 128 -2.46 -3.17 8.28
N SER A 129 -1.34 -3.84 8.05
CA SER A 129 -0.57 -3.72 6.80
C SER A 129 -0.93 -4.87 5.87
N SER A 130 -1.30 -4.54 4.64
CA SER A 130 -1.67 -5.49 3.60
C SER A 130 -1.31 -4.97 2.22
N HIS A 131 -1.39 -5.85 1.23
CA HIS A 131 -1.06 -5.52 -0.14
C HIS A 131 -1.95 -4.43 -0.71
N SER A 132 -1.32 -3.34 -1.13
CA SER A 132 -1.94 -2.21 -1.80
C SER A 132 -1.37 -2.05 -3.20
N THR A 133 -2.23 -1.71 -4.15
CA THR A 133 -1.84 -1.46 -5.54
C THR A 133 -1.99 0.02 -5.85
N ALA A 134 -0.94 0.65 -6.37
CA ALA A 134 -1.07 1.97 -7.00
C ALA A 134 -1.54 1.79 -8.44
N ILE A 135 -2.64 2.44 -8.81
CA ILE A 135 -3.21 2.44 -10.15
C ILE A 135 -3.08 3.85 -10.71
N ILE A 136 -2.20 4.01 -11.70
CA ILE A 136 -1.97 5.30 -12.37
C ILE A 136 -2.86 5.34 -13.62
N LEU A 137 -3.81 6.26 -13.61
CA LEU A 137 -4.73 6.49 -14.73
C LEU A 137 -4.10 7.47 -15.72
N ALA A 138 -3.70 6.99 -16.89
CA ALA A 138 -3.03 7.77 -17.92
C ALA A 138 -3.57 7.49 -19.34
N ALA A 139 -4.81 6.99 -19.44
CA ALA A 139 -5.41 6.54 -20.69
C ALA A 139 -5.99 7.66 -21.58
N GLY A 140 -6.08 8.88 -21.06
CA GLY A 140 -6.72 10.01 -21.74
C GLY A 140 -6.01 10.49 -23.00
N ALA A 141 -6.78 11.08 -23.93
CA ALA A 141 -6.30 11.56 -25.23
C ALA A 141 -5.53 12.89 -25.19
N SER A 142 -5.50 13.59 -24.05
CA SER A 142 -4.79 14.88 -23.87
C SER A 142 -5.23 15.98 -24.85
N THR A 143 -6.51 16.02 -25.22
CA THR A 143 -7.04 16.94 -26.26
C THR A 143 -6.78 18.42 -25.96
N ARG A 144 -6.85 18.85 -24.70
CA ARG A 144 -6.56 20.23 -24.26
C ARG A 144 -5.08 20.60 -24.35
N PHE A 145 -4.21 19.59 -24.32
CA PHE A 145 -2.75 19.76 -24.36
C PHE A 145 -2.21 19.79 -25.80
N GLY A 146 -2.98 19.29 -26.77
CA GLY A 146 -2.61 19.26 -28.19
C GLY A 146 -1.64 18.15 -28.60
N ALA A 147 -1.06 17.44 -27.62
CA ALA A 147 -0.17 16.29 -27.81
C ALA A 147 -0.34 15.29 -26.66
N ALA A 148 0.28 14.11 -26.77
CA ALA A 148 0.29 13.12 -25.69
C ALA A 148 1.04 13.66 -24.46
N LYS A 149 0.29 14.26 -23.51
CA LYS A 149 0.83 14.91 -22.30
C LYS A 149 1.72 14.00 -21.47
N GLN A 150 1.45 12.70 -21.50
CA GLN A 150 2.21 11.67 -20.81
C GLN A 150 3.70 11.67 -21.22
N LEU A 151 4.01 12.14 -22.43
CA LEU A 151 5.37 12.27 -22.99
C LEU A 151 5.95 13.68 -22.87
N TYR A 152 5.25 14.62 -22.24
CA TYR A 152 5.76 15.97 -22.00
C TYR A 152 7.07 15.90 -21.20
N ASP A 153 8.05 16.73 -21.57
CA ASP A 153 9.34 16.77 -20.88
C ASP A 153 9.18 17.45 -19.51
N TRP A 154 9.34 16.64 -18.46
CA TRP A 154 9.30 17.04 -17.07
C TRP A 154 10.69 16.87 -16.44
N HIS A 155 11.46 17.97 -16.43
CA HIS A 155 12.84 18.00 -15.91
C HIS A 155 13.76 16.95 -16.56
N GLY A 156 13.72 16.79 -17.89
CA GLY A 156 14.57 15.90 -18.66
C GLY A 156 14.05 14.46 -18.77
N GLN A 157 12.80 14.20 -18.38
CA GLN A 157 12.18 12.88 -18.50
C GLN A 157 10.67 12.99 -18.83
N PRO A 158 10.07 11.96 -19.46
CA PRO A 158 8.63 11.95 -19.72
C PRO A 158 7.81 12.12 -18.43
N LEU A 159 6.81 13.00 -18.45
CA LEU A 159 5.93 13.32 -17.32
C LEU A 159 5.36 12.06 -16.64
N LEU A 160 4.81 11.14 -17.43
CA LEU A 160 4.24 9.91 -16.86
C LEU A 160 5.32 9.03 -16.23
N ARG A 161 6.52 8.99 -16.80
CA ARG A 161 7.65 8.26 -16.21
C ARG A 161 8.00 8.84 -14.84
N HIS A 162 8.01 10.16 -14.69
CA HIS A 162 8.20 10.82 -13.40
C HIS A 162 7.14 10.42 -12.38
N VAL A 163 5.86 10.49 -12.73
CA VAL A 163 4.74 10.10 -11.84
C VAL A 163 4.86 8.63 -11.40
N VAL A 164 5.22 7.73 -12.32
CA VAL A 164 5.44 6.31 -12.01
C VAL A 164 6.59 6.13 -11.02
N LEU A 165 7.69 6.88 -11.17
CA LEU A 165 8.80 6.83 -10.22
C LEU A 165 8.40 7.33 -8.83
N GLN A 166 7.56 8.36 -8.72
CA GLN A 166 7.02 8.81 -7.43
C GLN A 166 6.15 7.73 -6.76
N ALA A 167 5.31 7.04 -7.54
CA ALA A 167 4.50 5.94 -7.02
C ALA A 167 5.36 4.75 -6.56
N LEU A 168 6.40 4.39 -7.32
CA LEU A 168 7.35 3.34 -6.92
C LEU A 168 8.12 3.71 -5.64
N ALA A 169 8.43 4.99 -5.43
CA ALA A 169 9.07 5.48 -4.22
C ALA A 169 8.15 5.44 -2.98
N ALA A 170 6.82 5.32 -3.14
CA ALA A 170 5.85 5.29 -2.04
C ALA A 170 5.73 3.93 -1.32
N ALA A 171 6.58 2.95 -1.67
CA ALA A 171 6.58 1.61 -1.09
C ALA A 171 5.23 0.85 -1.19
N VAL A 172 4.50 1.06 -2.30
CA VAL A 172 3.39 0.18 -2.70
C VAL A 172 3.92 -1.15 -3.22
N GLU A 173 3.19 -2.23 -2.99
CA GLU A 173 3.62 -3.58 -3.37
C GLU A 173 3.43 -3.87 -4.87
N GLU A 174 2.59 -3.08 -5.54
CA GLU A 174 2.31 -3.21 -6.98
C GLU A 174 2.00 -1.82 -7.58
N VAL A 175 2.53 -1.57 -8.78
CA VAL A 175 2.21 -0.38 -9.57
C VAL A 175 1.66 -0.83 -10.92
N ILE A 176 0.45 -0.36 -11.22
CA ILE A 176 -0.25 -0.59 -12.49
C ILE A 176 -0.41 0.75 -13.19
N VAL A 177 -0.06 0.81 -14.47
CA VAL A 177 -0.29 1.98 -15.31
C VAL A 177 -1.31 1.64 -16.38
N VAL A 178 -2.44 2.34 -16.36
CA VAL A 178 -3.51 2.17 -17.33
C VAL A 178 -3.35 3.21 -18.45
N LEU A 179 -3.10 2.71 -19.65
CA LEU A 179 -2.89 3.47 -20.88
C LEU A 179 -4.07 3.27 -21.84
N GLY A 180 -4.19 4.16 -22.84
CA GLY A 180 -5.33 4.20 -23.77
C GLY A 180 -4.94 4.82 -25.10
N ALA A 181 -5.45 6.02 -25.38
CA ALA A 181 -5.38 6.70 -26.68
C ALA A 181 -4.00 6.63 -27.37
N HIS A 182 -2.92 6.80 -26.61
CA HIS A 182 -1.54 6.87 -27.13
C HIS A 182 -0.66 5.71 -26.64
N PHE A 183 -1.24 4.53 -26.39
CA PHE A 183 -0.54 3.37 -25.82
C PHE A 183 0.82 3.08 -26.49
N ALA A 184 0.82 2.93 -27.82
CA ALA A 184 2.01 2.53 -28.57
C ALA A 184 3.15 3.56 -28.48
N ALA A 185 2.81 4.85 -28.36
CA ALA A 185 3.80 5.92 -28.20
C ALA A 185 4.31 6.03 -26.75
N ILE A 186 3.46 5.77 -25.76
CA ILE A 186 3.77 5.95 -24.34
C ILE A 186 4.52 4.74 -23.75
N ALA A 187 4.12 3.52 -24.10
CA ALA A 187 4.65 2.30 -23.48
C ALA A 187 6.20 2.19 -23.51
N PRO A 188 6.90 2.56 -24.62
CA PRO A 188 8.36 2.53 -24.65
C PRO A 188 9.03 3.43 -23.60
N ALA A 189 8.44 4.59 -23.27
CA ALA A 189 8.97 5.51 -22.27
C ALA A 189 8.97 4.94 -20.84
N LEU A 190 8.15 3.91 -20.59
CA LEU A 190 8.02 3.24 -19.30
C LEU A 190 8.82 1.94 -19.22
N HIS A 191 9.55 1.57 -20.28
CA HIS A 191 10.36 0.36 -20.32
C HIS A 191 11.41 0.34 -19.19
N GLY A 192 11.70 -0.87 -18.68
CA GLY A 192 12.65 -1.11 -17.59
C GLY A 192 12.13 -0.80 -16.18
N LEU A 193 10.90 -0.28 -16.03
CA LEU A 193 10.30 -0.06 -14.72
C LEU A 193 9.58 -1.32 -14.23
N PRO A 194 9.60 -1.62 -12.91
CA PRO A 194 8.92 -2.79 -12.33
C PRO A 194 7.41 -2.52 -12.17
N ILE A 195 6.71 -2.40 -13.29
CA ILE A 195 5.28 -2.05 -13.35
C ILE A 195 4.51 -2.99 -14.26
N THR A 196 3.19 -3.04 -14.07
CA THR A 196 2.26 -3.69 -15.00
C THR A 196 1.62 -2.65 -15.91
N LEU A 197 1.79 -2.78 -17.22
CA LEU A 197 1.08 -1.95 -18.19
C LEU A 197 -0.25 -2.59 -18.58
N VAL A 198 -1.32 -1.80 -18.53
CA VAL A 198 -2.66 -2.21 -18.93
C VAL A 198 -3.12 -1.33 -20.07
N TYR A 199 -3.53 -1.93 -21.18
CA TYR A 199 -4.20 -1.23 -22.26
C TYR A 199 -5.71 -1.23 -22.04
N ASN A 200 -6.31 -0.05 -21.92
CA ASN A 200 -7.75 0.13 -21.91
C ASN A 200 -8.24 0.52 -23.30
N GLU A 201 -8.76 -0.46 -24.06
CA GLU A 201 -9.41 -0.25 -25.36
C GLU A 201 -10.60 0.70 -25.30
N HIS A 202 -11.29 0.75 -24.14
CA HIS A 202 -12.52 1.50 -23.94
C HIS A 202 -12.27 2.88 -23.30
N TRP A 203 -11.04 3.40 -23.40
CA TRP A 203 -10.63 4.67 -22.78
C TRP A 203 -11.55 5.85 -23.12
N ALA A 204 -12.15 5.84 -24.32
CA ALA A 204 -13.04 6.88 -24.81
C ALA A 204 -14.42 6.90 -24.11
N ALA A 205 -14.81 5.81 -23.45
CA ALA A 205 -16.09 5.71 -22.72
C ALA A 205 -16.04 6.28 -21.30
N GLY A 206 -14.90 6.86 -20.90
CA GLY A 206 -14.74 7.65 -19.69
C GLY A 206 -13.80 7.05 -18.66
N GLN A 207 -13.46 7.83 -17.62
CA GLN A 207 -12.45 7.47 -16.62
C GLN A 207 -12.79 6.17 -15.86
N SER A 208 -14.08 5.88 -15.64
CA SER A 208 -14.54 4.65 -14.98
C SER A 208 -14.00 3.38 -15.65
N THR A 209 -13.93 3.33 -16.98
CA THR A 209 -13.38 2.16 -17.70
C THR A 209 -11.90 1.93 -17.39
N SER A 210 -11.14 3.00 -17.19
CA SER A 210 -9.72 2.93 -16.83
C SER A 210 -9.53 2.48 -15.39
N MET A 211 -10.38 2.95 -14.47
CA MET A 211 -10.39 2.46 -13.09
C MET A 211 -10.68 0.95 -13.04
N GLN A 212 -11.70 0.50 -13.79
CA GLN A 212 -12.04 -0.92 -13.88
C GLN A 212 -10.93 -1.75 -14.51
N ALA A 213 -10.29 -1.26 -15.57
CA ALA A 213 -9.15 -1.93 -16.20
C ALA A 213 -7.99 -2.11 -15.21
N GLY A 214 -7.68 -1.07 -14.42
CA GLY A 214 -6.70 -1.16 -13.34
C GLY A 214 -7.08 -2.17 -12.27
N LEU A 215 -8.32 -2.12 -11.75
CA LEU A 215 -8.79 -3.04 -10.71
C LEU A 215 -8.79 -4.51 -11.15
N ARG A 216 -9.15 -4.79 -12.41
CA ARG A 216 -9.11 -6.15 -12.97
C ARG A 216 -7.67 -6.69 -13.07
N ALA A 217 -6.69 -5.81 -13.19
CA ALA A 217 -5.28 -6.18 -13.32
C ALA A 217 -4.56 -6.33 -11.98
N CYS A 218 -5.18 -5.91 -10.86
CA CYS A 218 -4.59 -6.07 -9.54
C CYS A 218 -4.32 -7.54 -9.20
N ALA A 219 -3.22 -7.79 -8.50
CA ALA A 219 -2.92 -9.12 -7.99
C ALA A 219 -4.06 -9.68 -7.11
N PRO A 220 -4.31 -11.01 -7.14
CA PRO A 220 -5.24 -11.63 -6.22
C PRO A 220 -4.90 -11.30 -4.76
N GLY A 221 -5.91 -10.99 -3.96
CA GLY A 221 -5.73 -10.64 -2.55
C GLY A 221 -5.37 -9.18 -2.27
N VAL A 222 -5.29 -8.29 -3.27
CA VAL A 222 -5.19 -6.84 -3.00
C VAL A 222 -6.30 -6.38 -2.04
N GLU A 223 -5.93 -5.54 -1.07
CA GLU A 223 -6.85 -5.00 -0.05
C GLU A 223 -7.17 -3.52 -0.24
N ALA A 224 -6.34 -2.79 -0.97
CA ALA A 224 -6.57 -1.39 -1.25
C ALA A 224 -6.00 -1.02 -2.62
N ALA A 225 -6.65 -0.07 -3.28
CA ALA A 225 -6.18 0.52 -4.52
C ALA A 225 -6.03 2.03 -4.37
N LEU A 226 -4.82 2.53 -4.53
CA LEU A 226 -4.49 3.95 -4.56
C LEU A 226 -4.54 4.44 -6.01
N PHE A 227 -5.53 5.27 -6.36
CA PHE A 227 -5.65 5.84 -7.69
C PHE A 227 -4.89 7.16 -7.79
N LEU A 228 -3.91 7.20 -8.70
CA LEU A 228 -3.19 8.40 -9.08
C LEU A 228 -3.60 8.83 -10.49
N LEU A 229 -3.47 10.11 -10.78
CA LEU A 229 -3.61 10.63 -12.13
C LEU A 229 -2.21 10.80 -12.74
N GLY A 230 -2.07 10.41 -14.01
CA GLY A 230 -0.78 10.44 -14.73
C GLY A 230 -0.23 11.85 -15.01
N ASP A 231 -0.89 12.88 -14.52
CA ASP A 231 -0.65 14.29 -14.81
C ASP A 231 -0.51 15.18 -13.58
N GLN A 232 -0.30 14.56 -12.42
CA GLN A 232 -0.01 15.23 -11.16
C GLN A 232 1.45 14.97 -10.74
N PRO A 233 2.43 15.57 -11.42
CA PRO A 233 3.85 15.30 -11.17
C PRO A 233 4.33 15.84 -9.82
N HIS A 234 3.62 16.79 -9.23
CA HIS A 234 4.01 17.45 -7.99
C HIS A 234 3.72 16.63 -6.73
N LEU A 235 3.06 15.48 -6.84
CA LEU A 235 2.69 14.67 -5.69
C LEU A 235 3.94 14.04 -5.05
N PRO A 236 4.25 14.38 -3.78
CA PRO A 236 5.43 13.82 -3.12
C PRO A 236 5.16 12.38 -2.66
N PRO A 237 6.17 11.48 -2.68
CA PRO A 237 6.02 10.11 -2.16
C PRO A 237 5.58 10.05 -0.70
N ALA A 238 5.96 11.05 0.09
CA ALA A 238 5.55 11.18 1.49
C ALA A 238 4.02 11.29 1.66
N LEU A 239 3.32 11.98 0.74
CA LEU A 239 1.86 12.07 0.77
C LEU A 239 1.23 10.71 0.45
N LEU A 240 1.76 10.00 -0.55
CA LEU A 240 1.29 8.66 -0.91
C LEU A 240 1.45 7.69 0.27
N HIS A 241 2.61 7.76 0.94
CA HIS A 241 2.89 7.00 2.15
C HIS A 241 1.89 7.32 3.27
N GLU A 242 1.56 8.60 3.49
CA GLU A 242 0.62 8.99 4.54
C GLU A 242 -0.82 8.52 4.27
N ILE A 243 -1.25 8.53 3.01
CA ILE A 243 -2.55 7.99 2.62
C ILE A 243 -2.61 6.48 2.92
N LEU A 244 -1.57 5.73 2.56
CA LEU A 244 -1.46 4.29 2.85
C LEU A 244 -1.41 4.04 4.36
N ALA A 245 -0.58 4.78 5.10
CA ALA A 245 -0.48 4.66 6.55
C ALA A 245 -1.81 4.99 7.25
N THR A 246 -2.53 5.99 6.77
CA THR A 246 -3.87 6.33 7.28
C THR A 246 -4.86 5.20 7.04
N HIS A 247 -4.91 4.62 5.83
CA HIS A 247 -5.74 3.44 5.57
C HIS A 247 -5.36 2.27 6.48
N ARG A 248 -4.07 1.98 6.65
CA ARG A 248 -3.60 0.88 7.50
C ARG A 248 -4.08 1.03 8.96
N ARG A 249 -4.20 2.26 9.47
CA ARG A 249 -4.67 2.52 10.85
C ARG A 249 -6.19 2.50 10.97
N THR A 250 -6.91 3.05 9.99
CA THR A 250 -8.35 3.30 10.10
C THR A 250 -9.21 2.25 9.41
N LEU A 251 -8.66 1.57 8.40
CA LEU A 251 -9.38 0.74 7.43
C LEU A 251 -10.59 1.47 6.83
N ALA A 252 -10.48 2.80 6.72
CA ALA A 252 -11.54 3.61 6.14
C ALA A 252 -11.79 3.16 4.69
N PRO A 253 -13.06 3.02 4.27
CA PRO A 253 -13.41 2.65 2.89
C PRO A 253 -12.77 3.57 1.85
N ILE A 254 -12.58 4.84 2.19
CA ILE A 254 -11.94 5.85 1.35
C ILE A 254 -10.93 6.64 2.19
N VAL A 255 -9.72 6.82 1.65
CA VAL A 255 -8.72 7.76 2.18
C VAL A 255 -8.33 8.73 1.08
N ALA A 256 -8.42 10.03 1.35
CA ALA A 256 -8.14 11.06 0.37
C ALA A 256 -7.48 12.29 1.00
N PRO A 257 -6.59 12.99 0.28
CA PRO A 257 -6.05 14.24 0.73
C PRO A 257 -7.08 15.36 0.59
N ARG A 258 -6.95 16.37 1.44
CA ARG A 258 -7.64 17.65 1.28
C ARG A 258 -6.69 18.80 1.55
N HIS A 259 -6.92 19.91 0.85
CA HIS A 259 -6.24 21.18 1.09
C HIS A 259 -7.31 22.25 1.25
N GLN A 260 -7.32 22.91 2.42
CA GLN A 260 -8.30 23.98 2.73
C GLN A 260 -9.76 23.55 2.49
N GLY A 261 -10.12 22.34 2.94
CA GLY A 261 -11.46 21.77 2.79
C GLY A 261 -11.81 21.26 1.38
N ARG A 262 -10.91 21.43 0.40
CA ARG A 262 -11.09 20.90 -0.96
C ARG A 262 -10.40 19.55 -1.08
N ARG A 263 -11.15 18.53 -1.49
CA ARG A 263 -10.59 17.21 -1.81
C ARG A 263 -9.62 17.30 -2.98
N GLY A 264 -8.48 16.65 -2.85
CA GLY A 264 -7.53 16.42 -3.92
C GLY A 264 -7.38 14.95 -4.30
N ASN A 265 -6.36 14.68 -5.09
CA ASN A 265 -5.86 13.35 -5.42
C ASN A 265 -4.47 13.16 -4.80
N PRO A 266 -4.00 11.91 -4.61
CA PRO A 266 -4.62 10.65 -5.03
C PRO A 266 -5.64 10.11 -4.03
N VAL A 267 -6.49 9.19 -4.47
CA VAL A 267 -7.55 8.60 -3.63
C VAL A 267 -7.33 7.11 -3.47
N LEU A 268 -7.30 6.64 -2.22
CA LEU A 268 -7.27 5.23 -1.88
C LEU A 268 -8.69 4.74 -1.61
N PHE A 269 -9.02 3.60 -2.20
CA PHE A 269 -10.24 2.85 -1.91
C PHE A 269 -9.88 1.49 -1.32
N ASP A 270 -10.56 1.13 -0.23
CA ASP A 270 -10.52 -0.21 0.32
C ASP A 270 -11.17 -1.21 -0.65
N ARG A 271 -10.76 -2.48 -0.58
CA ARG A 271 -11.34 -3.59 -1.35
C ARG A 271 -12.86 -3.68 -1.19
N ALA A 272 -13.40 -3.29 -0.04
CA ALA A 272 -14.84 -3.21 0.19
C ALA A 272 -15.57 -2.34 -0.85
N CYS A 273 -14.91 -1.31 -1.38
CA CYS A 273 -15.44 -0.43 -2.42
C CYS A 273 -15.28 -0.96 -3.85
N PHE A 274 -14.50 -2.03 -4.06
CA PHE A 274 -14.20 -2.51 -5.42
C PHE A 274 -15.44 -2.96 -6.21
N PRO A 275 -16.40 -3.71 -5.64
CA PRO A 275 -17.62 -4.07 -6.37
C PRO A 275 -18.38 -2.85 -6.88
N GLU A 276 -18.40 -1.76 -6.10
CA GLU A 276 -19.09 -0.52 -6.46
C GLU A 276 -18.29 0.25 -7.52
N LEU A 277 -16.97 0.36 -7.36
CA LEU A 277 -16.07 0.94 -8.38
C LEU A 277 -16.23 0.21 -9.72
N MET A 278 -16.39 -1.11 -9.70
CA MET A 278 -16.62 -1.94 -10.87
C MET A 278 -17.98 -1.69 -11.55
N ALA A 279 -18.94 -1.09 -10.85
CA ALA A 279 -20.28 -0.78 -11.35
C ALA A 279 -20.44 0.66 -11.87
N ILE A 280 -19.48 1.56 -11.60
CA ILE A 280 -19.52 2.96 -12.04
C ILE A 280 -19.49 3.04 -13.58
N ARG A 281 -20.23 4.00 -14.14
CA ARG A 281 -20.26 4.26 -15.58
C ARG A 281 -19.97 5.74 -15.88
N GLY A 282 -19.37 5.99 -17.04
CA GLY A 282 -19.07 7.34 -17.51
C GLY A 282 -17.95 8.04 -16.74
N ASP A 283 -18.04 9.36 -16.64
CA ASP A 283 -16.97 10.25 -16.12
C ASP A 283 -17.18 10.71 -14.68
N SER A 284 -18.21 10.23 -13.97
CA SER A 284 -18.38 10.56 -12.55
C SER A 284 -17.21 10.07 -11.69
N GLY A 285 -16.44 9.08 -12.18
CA GLY A 285 -15.32 8.49 -11.46
C GLY A 285 -15.75 8.03 -10.07
N GLY A 286 -14.86 8.09 -9.09
CA GLY A 286 -15.20 7.74 -7.70
C GLY A 286 -16.10 8.75 -6.96
N ARG A 287 -16.64 9.81 -7.60
CA ARG A 287 -17.37 10.89 -6.89
C ARG A 287 -18.61 10.39 -6.14
N ASP A 288 -19.36 9.47 -6.73
CA ASP A 288 -20.59 8.95 -6.13
C ASP A 288 -20.29 8.15 -4.85
N LEU A 289 -19.14 7.48 -4.79
CA LEU A 289 -18.69 6.78 -3.59
C LEU A 289 -18.38 7.75 -2.44
N PHE A 290 -17.83 8.94 -2.72
CA PHE A 290 -17.61 9.93 -1.66
C PHE A 290 -18.91 10.40 -1.01
N GLN A 291 -20.01 10.47 -1.76
CA GLN A 291 -21.31 10.80 -1.18
C GLN A 291 -21.84 9.64 -0.32
N ARG A 292 -21.74 8.41 -0.83
CA ARG A 292 -22.15 7.20 -0.09
C ARG A 292 -21.37 7.01 1.21
N TYR A 293 -20.07 7.28 1.18
CA TYR A 293 -19.15 7.10 2.30
C TYR A 293 -18.81 8.40 3.02
N ALA A 294 -19.59 9.47 2.88
CA ALA A 294 -19.24 10.80 3.40
C ALA A 294 -18.84 10.83 4.89
N GLY A 295 -19.45 9.99 5.73
CA GLY A 295 -19.12 9.85 7.16
C GLY A 295 -17.99 8.86 7.50
N GLN A 296 -17.42 8.20 6.48
CA GLN A 296 -16.42 7.14 6.61
C GLN A 296 -15.14 7.44 5.81
N VAL A 297 -15.04 8.63 5.20
CA VAL A 297 -13.81 9.08 4.54
C VAL A 297 -12.79 9.49 5.59
N ALA A 298 -11.60 8.89 5.56
CA ALA A 298 -10.46 9.41 6.30
C ALA A 298 -9.75 10.49 5.46
N TRP A 299 -9.52 11.64 6.06
CA TRP A 299 -8.91 12.79 5.39
C TRP A 299 -7.44 12.94 5.79
N VAL A 300 -6.57 13.18 4.82
CA VAL A 300 -5.16 13.56 5.02
C VAL A 300 -5.01 15.03 4.66
N GLU A 301 -4.54 15.87 5.58
CA GLU A 301 -4.21 17.27 5.23
C GLU A 301 -2.97 17.29 4.35
N ALA A 302 -3.02 18.04 3.25
CA ALA A 302 -1.95 18.13 2.28
C ALA A 302 -1.71 19.57 1.81
N GLY A 303 -0.60 19.79 1.12
CA GLY A 303 -0.33 21.05 0.44
C GLY A 303 -1.20 21.22 -0.82
N PRO A 304 -1.10 22.37 -1.50
CA PRO A 304 -1.94 22.69 -2.64
C PRO A 304 -1.67 21.79 -3.87
N GLU A 305 -0.54 21.08 -3.92
CA GLU A 305 -0.16 20.12 -4.98
C GLU A 305 -1.24 19.08 -5.29
N VAL A 306 -2.07 18.71 -4.31
CA VAL A 306 -3.13 17.71 -4.47
C VAL A 306 -4.30 18.19 -5.33
N LEU A 307 -4.40 19.50 -5.54
CA LEU A 307 -5.46 20.16 -6.31
C LEU A 307 -5.03 20.52 -7.74
N PHE A 308 -3.75 20.35 -8.07
CA PHE A 308 -3.20 20.73 -9.37
C PHE A 308 -3.04 19.51 -10.29
N ASP A 309 -3.47 19.67 -11.53
CA ASP A 309 -3.19 18.81 -12.66
C ASP A 309 -2.54 19.63 -13.78
N LEU A 310 -1.66 19.00 -14.56
CA LEU A 310 -1.01 19.68 -15.67
C LEU A 310 -1.94 19.70 -16.88
N ASP A 311 -3.00 20.49 -16.89
CA ASP A 311 -4.03 20.39 -17.95
C ASP A 311 -3.65 21.10 -19.27
N ARG A 312 -2.70 22.04 -19.19
CA ARG A 312 -2.15 22.80 -20.31
C ARG A 312 -0.62 22.83 -20.23
N PRO A 313 0.10 23.03 -21.34
CA PRO A 313 1.55 23.26 -21.29
C PRO A 313 1.83 24.44 -20.35
N PRO A 314 2.80 24.33 -19.44
CA PRO A 314 3.19 25.47 -18.62
C PRO A 314 3.64 26.60 -19.53
N GLU A 315 3.25 27.84 -19.21
CA GLU A 315 3.75 29.01 -19.91
C GLU A 315 5.28 29.05 -19.79
N THR A 316 5.97 29.19 -20.92
CA THR A 316 7.44 29.13 -20.99
C THR A 316 8.07 30.04 -19.94
N GLY A 317 8.77 29.47 -18.95
CA GLY A 317 9.48 30.23 -17.91
C GLY A 317 8.98 30.06 -16.47
N ALA A 318 7.92 29.29 -16.22
CA ALA A 318 7.48 28.92 -14.87
C ALA A 318 7.80 27.45 -14.56
N LEU A 319 9.06 27.16 -14.22
CA LEU A 319 9.51 25.92 -13.57
C LEU A 319 10.49 26.23 -12.45
#